data_AF-W7C2X5-F1
#
_entry.id   AF-W7C2X5-F1
#
_cell.length_a   1.000
_cell.length_b   1.000
_cell.length_c   1.000
_cell.angle_alpha   90.00
_cell.angle_beta   90.00
_cell.angle_gamma   90.00
#
_symmetry.space_group_name_H-M   'P 1'
#
loop_
_entity.id
_entity.type
_entity.pdbx_description
1 polymer ?
#
loop_
_entity_poly.entity_id
_entity_poly.type
_entity_poly.pdbx_seq_one_letter_code
_entity_poly.pdbx_strand_id
1 'polypeptide(L)' 'MDDVYIGAPAVVNRKGVRHVVEMKLNDKEKEEMANSAATLKKVLDDAMKDY' A
#
# COMPACT_ATOMS: atom_id res chain seq x y z
N MET A 1 -2.13 -10.23 -1.25
CA MET A 1 -1.55 -8.91 -1.62
C MET A 1 -0.97 -8.30 -0.34
N ASP A 2 -0.32 -9.15 0.43
CA ASP A 2 0.13 -8.87 1.79
C ASP A 2 1.64 -8.60 1.67
N ASP A 3 2.20 -7.73 2.52
CA ASP A 3 3.62 -7.30 2.55
C ASP A 3 3.99 -6.00 1.82
N VAL A 4 3.03 -5.22 1.31
CA VAL A 4 3.30 -3.87 0.77
C VAL A 4 2.59 -2.81 1.61
N TYR A 5 3.38 -1.93 2.24
CA TYR A 5 2.86 -0.74 2.90
C TYR A 5 2.66 0.36 1.84
N ILE A 6 1.41 0.68 1.53
CA ILE A 6 1.04 1.72 0.57
C ILE A 6 0.23 2.82 1.27
N GLY A 7 0.39 4.06 0.81
CA GLY A 7 -0.31 5.22 1.38
C GLY A 7 -1.82 5.08 1.25
N ALA A 8 -2.50 4.88 2.38
CA ALA A 8 -3.95 4.90 2.49
C ALA A 8 -4.35 5.88 3.61
N PRO A 9 -5.53 6.54 3.52
CA PRO A 9 -5.98 7.41 4.60
C PRO A 9 -6.15 6.57 5.86
N ALA A 10 -5.54 6.99 6.95
CA ALA A 10 -5.58 6.26 8.21
C ALA A 10 -5.81 7.21 9.38
N VAL A 11 -6.58 6.76 10.36
CA VAL A 11 -6.78 7.48 11.62
C VAL A 11 -5.60 7.14 12.55
N VAL A 12 -4.84 8.16 12.95
CA VAL A 12 -3.66 8.02 13.83
C VAL A 12 -3.97 8.63 15.21
N ASN A 13 -3.52 7.98 16.28
CA ASN A 13 -3.58 8.52 17.64
C ASN A 13 -2.22 8.35 18.36
N ARG A 14 -2.14 8.70 19.66
CA ARG A 14 -0.91 8.59 20.47
C ARG A 14 -0.29 7.17 20.49
N LYS A 15 -1.06 6.12 20.19
CA LYS A 15 -0.59 4.72 20.12
C LYS A 15 -0.23 4.26 18.70
N GLY A 16 -0.26 5.16 17.70
CA GLY A 16 0.02 4.84 16.30
C GLY A 16 -1.22 4.76 15.42
N VAL A 17 -1.17 3.94 14.37
CA VAL A 17 -2.27 3.76 13.41
C VAL A 17 -3.41 3.00 14.09
N ARG A 18 -4.57 3.65 14.23
CA ARG A 18 -5.77 3.08 14.88
C ARG A 18 -6.63 2.29 13.90
N HIS A 19 -6.85 2.81 12.70
CA HIS A 19 -7.61 2.14 11.64
C HIS A 19 -7.29 2.74 10.27
N VAL A 20 -7.21 1.90 9.24
CA VAL A 20 -7.11 2.32 7.84
C VAL A 20 -8.52 2.55 7.30
N VAL A 21 -8.75 3.69 6.67
CA VAL A 21 -10.04 4.02 6.08
C VAL A 21 -10.15 3.31 4.73
N GLU A 22 -10.98 2.28 4.65
CA GLU A 22 -11.35 1.65 3.38
C GLU A 22 -12.30 2.57 2.60
N MET A 23 -11.75 3.24 1.59
CA MET A 23 -12.56 4.01 0.64
C MET A 23 -13.05 3.10 -0.48
N LYS A 24 -14.30 3.32 -0.91
CA LYS A 24 -14.84 2.65 -2.09
C LYS A 24 -14.20 3.27 -3.34
N LEU A 25 -13.08 2.70 -3.76
CA LEU A 25 -12.44 3.03 -5.03
C LEU A 25 -13.31 2.56 -6.20
N ASN A 26 -13.37 3.37 -7.25
CA ASN A 26 -13.92 2.93 -8.53
C ASN A 26 -12.96 1.98 -9.25
N ASP A 27 -13.40 1.34 -10.33
CA ASP A 27 -12.62 0.29 -11.00
C ASP A 27 -11.28 0.80 -11.55
N LYS A 28 -11.24 2.06 -12.03
CA LYS A 28 -10.00 2.70 -12.49
C LYS A 28 -9.04 2.98 -11.33
N GLU A 29 -9.54 3.52 -10.23
CA GLU A 29 -8.72 3.81 -9.04
C GLU A 29 -8.16 2.52 -8.41
N LYS A 30 -8.92 1.42 -8.44
CA LYS A 30 -8.43 0.10 -8.01
C LYS A 30 -7.29 -0.40 -8.89
N GLU A 31 -7.43 -0.26 -10.21
CA GLU A 31 -6.38 -0.67 -11.15
C GLU A 31 -5.11 0.15 -10.97
N GLU A 32 -5.23 1.47 -10.84
CA GLU A 32 -4.10 2.38 -10.57
C GLU A 32 -3.42 2.06 -9.23
N MET A 33 -4.20 1.80 -8.18
CA MET A 33 -3.67 1.41 -6.87
C MET A 33 -2.94 0.07 -6.93
N ALA A 34 -3.48 -0.93 -7.63
CA ALA A 34 -2.84 -2.23 -7.83
C ALA A 34 -1.53 -2.10 -8.61
N ASN A 35 -1.50 -1.27 -9.66
CA ASN A 35 -0.31 -0.99 -10.46
C ASN A 35 0.78 -0.29 -9.62
N SER A 36 0.39 0.67 -8.77
CA SER A 36 1.32 1.34 -7.86
C SER A 36 1.91 0.36 -6.84
N ALA A 37 1.07 -0.47 -6.22
CA ALA A 37 1.51 -1.50 -5.27
C ALA A 37 2.46 -2.53 -5.91
N ALA A 38 2.16 -2.98 -7.14
CA ALA A 38 3.02 -3.91 -7.88
C ALA A 38 4.40 -3.30 -8.17
N THR A 39 4.46 -2.02 -8.52
CA THR A 39 5.72 -1.30 -8.77
C THR A 39 6.56 -1.21 -7.50
N LEU A 40 5.96 -0.81 -6.38
CA LEU A 40 6.65 -0.73 -5.08
C LEU A 40 7.18 -2.11 -4.65
N LYS A 41 6.37 -3.16 -4.84
CA LYS A 41 6.79 -4.54 -4.54
C LYS A 41 8.00 -4.94 -5.37
N LYS A 42 7.99 -4.66 -6.67
CA LYS A 42 9.11 -4.99 -7.56
C LYS A 42 10.41 -4.32 -7.10
N VAL A 43 10.36 -3.03 -6.76
CA VAL A 43 11.55 -2.30 -6.28
C VAL A 43 12.05 -2.88 -4.95
N LEU A 44 11.14 -3.25 -4.05
CA LEU A 44 11.50 -3.90 -2.78
C LEU A 44 12.14 -5.27 -3.01
N ASP A 45 11.53 -6.11 -3.84
CA ASP A 45 12.02 -7.44 -4.18
C ASP A 45 13.40 -7.39 -4.88
N ASP A 46 13.59 -6.43 -5.79
CA ASP A 46 14.87 -6.21 -6.47
C ASP A 46 15.94 -5.76 -5.46
N ALA A 47 15.62 -4.83 -4.56
CA ALA A 47 16.56 -4.35 -3.54
C ALA A 47 16.91 -5.40 -2.47
N MET A 48 15.97 -6.31 -2.15
CA MET A 48 16.19 -7.40 -1.18
C MET A 48 16.90 -8.61 -1.79
N LYS A 49 16.93 -8.74 -3.12
CA LYS A 49 17.64 -9.83 -3.82
C LYS A 49 19.17 -9.72 -3.77
N ASP A 50 19.66 -8.51 -3.52
CA ASP A 50 21.09 -8.18 -3.48
C ASP A 50 21.70 -8.32 -2.06
N TYR A 51 20.93 -8.83 -1.09
CA TYR A 51 21.35 -9.18 0.28
C TYR A 51 21.35 -10.70 0.50
#